data_AF-A0A4R2TYE5-F1
#
_entry.id   AF-A0A4R2TYE5-F1
#
_cell.length_a   1.000
_cell.length_b   1.000
_cell.length_c   1.000
_cell.angle_alpha   90.00
_cell.angle_beta   90.00
_cell.angle_gamma   90.00
#
_symmetry.space_group_name_H-M   'P 1'
#
loop_
_entity.id
_entity.type
_entity.pdbx_description
1 polymer ?
#
loop_
_entity_poly.entity_id
_entity_poly.type
_entity_poly.pdbx_seq_one_letter_code
_entity_poly.pdbx_strand_id
1 'polypeptide(L)' 'MSFREKDIVELIAQGLSNREIAEQLFISEGTIRNNLSVILEKLQIRDRTQLAIYYWRKS' A
#
# COMPACT_ATOMS: atom_id res chain seq x y z
N MET A 1 -11.10 -4.31 2.76
CA MET A 1 -10.23 -3.62 1.79
C MET A 1 -10.89 -3.59 0.43
N SER A 2 -10.84 -2.44 -0.25
CA SER A 2 -11.27 -2.29 -1.65
C SER A 2 -10.28 -2.95 -2.62
N PHE A 3 -10.66 -3.11 -3.89
CA PHE A 3 -9.74 -3.59 -4.94
C PHE A 3 -8.52 -2.68 -5.06
N ARG A 4 -8.73 -1.36 -5.13
CA ARG A 4 -7.64 -0.38 -5.19
C ARG A 4 -6.70 -0.45 -3.98
N GLU A 5 -7.22 -0.69 -2.77
CA GLU A 5 -6.38 -0.86 -1.59
C GLU A 5 -5.52 -2.14 -1.68
N LYS A 6 -6.06 -3.23 -2.26
CA LYS A 6 -5.30 -4.46 -2.47
C LYS A 6 -4.17 -4.26 -3.48
N ASP A 7 -4.46 -3.59 -4.60
CA ASP A 7 -3.45 -3.28 -5.63
C ASP A 7 -2.30 -2.45 -5.02
N ILE A 8 -2.63 -1.44 -4.21
CA ILE A 8 -1.63 -0.63 -3.51
C ILE A 8 -0.79 -1.48 -2.55
N VAL A 9 -1.41 -2.36 -1.76
CA VAL A 9 -0.67 -3.24 -0.83
C VAL A 9 0.28 -4.18 -1.58
N GLU A 10 -0.17 -4.77 -2.68
CA GLU A 10 0.65 -5.66 -3.51
C GLU A 10 1.88 -4.91 -4.06
N LEU A 11 1.70 -3.72 -4.62
CA LEU A 11 2.81 -2.93 -5.15
C LEU A 11 3.79 -2.48 -4.04
N ILE A 12 3.28 -2.17 -2.84
CA ILE A 12 4.13 -1.90 -1.68
C ILE A 12 4.94 -3.13 -1.28
N ALA A 13 4.31 -4.32 -1.29
CA ALA A 13 4.97 -5.58 -0.95
C ALA A 13 6.04 -5.98 -1.98
N GLN A 14 5.89 -5.54 -3.23
CA GLN A 14 6.89 -5.64 -4.29
C GLN A 14 8.04 -4.61 -4.14
N GLY A 15 7.94 -3.68 -3.20
CA GLY A 15 9.01 -2.70 -2.89
C GLY A 15 8.87 -1.35 -3.57
N LEU A 16 7.79 -1.08 -4.30
CA LEU A 16 7.61 0.18 -5.03
C LEU A 16 7.37 1.36 -4.08
N SER A 17 8.00 2.49 -4.36
CA SER A 17 7.78 3.77 -3.68
C SER A 17 6.38 4.34 -3.96
N ASN A 18 5.92 5.30 -3.14
CA ASN A 18 4.62 5.93 -3.37
C ASN A 18 4.52 6.61 -4.74
N ARG A 19 5.66 7.11 -5.24
CA ARG A 19 5.77 7.73 -6.55
C ARG A 19 5.59 6.73 -7.68
N GLU A 20 6.29 5.60 -7.63
CA GLU A 20 6.16 4.54 -8.64
C GLU A 20 4.75 3.97 -8.68
N ILE A 21 4.13 3.78 -7.51
CA ILE A 21 2.73 3.32 -7.41
C ILE A 21 1.77 4.37 -8.00
N ALA A 22 2.00 5.65 -7.71
CA ALA A 22 1.20 6.74 -8.25
C ALA A 22 1.26 6.81 -9.78
N GLU A 23 2.47 6.65 -10.34
CA GLU A 23 2.71 6.58 -11.78
C GLU A 23 2.01 5.36 -12.41
N GLN A 24 2.11 4.18 -11.80
CA GLN A 24 1.49 2.95 -12.31
C GLN A 24 -0.04 2.94 -12.23
N LEU A 25 -0.60 3.56 -11.20
CA LEU A 25 -2.06 3.63 -10.98
C LEU A 25 -2.70 4.92 -11.54
N PHE A 26 -1.92 5.76 -12.22
CA PHE A 26 -2.36 7.03 -12.81
C PHE A 26 -3.09 7.96 -11.81
N ILE A 27 -2.56 8.08 -10.60
CA ILE A 27 -3.10 8.93 -9.52
C ILE A 27 -1.99 9.74 -8.85
N SER A 28 -2.35 10.67 -7.96
CA SER A 28 -1.35 11.48 -7.27
C SER A 28 -0.64 10.70 -6.15
N GLU A 29 0.62 11.03 -5.88
CA GLU A 29 1.35 10.49 -4.72
C GLU A 29 0.65 10.80 -3.39
N GLY A 30 -0.01 11.96 -3.29
CA GLY A 30 -0.84 12.32 -2.13
C GLY A 30 -2.00 11.35 -1.93
N THR A 31 -2.62 10.89 -3.02
CA THR A 31 -3.65 9.86 -2.98
C THR A 31 -3.08 8.54 -2.46
N ILE A 32 -1.88 8.14 -2.88
CA ILE A 32 -1.21 6.94 -2.35
C ILE A 32 -0.93 7.07 -0.87
N ARG A 33 -0.39 8.20 -0.41
CA ARG A 33 -0.15 8.45 1.03
C ARG A 33 -1.42 8.34 1.86
N ASN A 34 -2.53 8.93 1.40
CA ASN A 34 -3.81 8.84 2.09
C ASN A 34 -4.34 7.39 2.14
N ASN A 35 -4.26 6.66 1.03
CA ASN A 35 -4.66 5.24 1.01
C ASN A 35 -3.77 4.41 1.94
N LEU A 36 -2.46 4.64 1.94
CA LEU A 36 -1.53 3.94 2.82
C LEU A 36 -1.88 4.17 4.29
N SER A 37 -2.13 5.42 4.71
CA SER A 37 -2.56 5.72 6.08
C SER A 37 -3.83 4.95 6.48
N VAL A 38 -4.84 4.94 5.61
CA VAL A 38 -6.10 4.21 5.82
C VAL A 38 -5.88 2.70 5.88
N ILE A 39 -5.02 2.15 5.03
CA ILE A 39 -4.68 0.72 5.00
C ILE A 39 -3.96 0.30 6.29
N LEU A 40 -2.96 1.08 6.71
CA LEU A 40 -2.20 0.83 7.94
C LEU A 40 -3.12 0.85 9.17
N GLU A 41 -4.02 1.83 9.24
CA GLU A 41 -5.03 1.92 10.31
C GLU A 41 -5.98 0.71 10.30
N LYS A 42 -6.53 0.35 9.14
CA LYS A 42 -7.43 -0.81 8.99
C LYS A 42 -6.78 -2.13 9.39
N LEU A 43 -5.48 -2.28 9.12
CA LEU A 43 -4.73 -3.50 9.42
C LEU A 43 -4.05 -3.46 10.80
N GLN A 44 -4.11 -2.33 11.51
CA GLN A 44 -3.40 -2.09 12.77
C GLN A 44 -1.88 -2.33 12.64
N ILE A 45 -1.32 -1.87 11.52
CA ILE A 45 0.09 -2.01 11.16
C ILE A 45 0.77 -0.64 11.27
N ARG A 46 2.03 -0.62 11.75
CA ARG A 46 2.71 0.64 12.08
C ARG A 46 3.31 1.35 10.87
N ASP A 47 3.80 0.58 9.89
CA ASP A 47 4.53 1.13 8.76
C ASP A 47 4.45 0.21 7.53
N ARG A 48 4.90 0.74 6.39
CA ARG A 48 4.90 0.04 5.12
C ARG A 48 5.78 -1.22 5.09
N THR A 49 6.82 -1.29 5.92
CA THR A 49 7.70 -2.46 6.00
C THR A 49 6.94 -3.60 6.67
N GLN A 50 6.26 -3.32 7.78
CA GLN A 50 5.36 -4.29 8.41
C GLN A 50 4.20 -4.67 7.48
N LEU A 51 3.71 -3.75 6.65
CA LEU A 51 2.66 -4.04 5.67
C LEU A 51 3.14 -5.04 4.59
N ALA A 52 4.36 -4.87 4.08
CA ALA A 52 4.97 -5.80 3.15
C ALA A 52 5.15 -7.19 3.78
N ILE A 53 5.64 -7.27 5.03
CA ILE A 53 5.77 -8.53 5.76
C ILE A 53 4.39 -9.18 5.99
N TYR A 54 3.38 -8.38 6.34
CA TYR A 54 2.01 -8.86 6.54
C TYR A 54 1.44 -9.48 5.26
N TYR A 55 1.68 -8.86 4.10
CA TYR A 55 1.26 -9.40 2.80
C TYR A 55 1.85 -10.81 2.59
N TRP A 56 3.17 -10.96 2.69
CA TRP A 56 3.86 -12.24 2.48
C TRP A 56 3.52 -13.32 3.50
N ARG A 57 3.08 -12.95 4.71
CA ARG A 57 2.63 -13.93 5.73
C ARG A 57 1.22 -14.45 5.49
N LYS A 58 0.41 -13.74 4.69
CA LYS A 58 -1.00 -14.06 4.43
C LYS A 58 -1.20 -14.76 3.08
N SER A 59 -0.26 -14.60 2.16
CA SER A 59 -0.17 -15.33 0.89
C SER A 59 0.22 -16.79 1.10
#